data_AF-A0A1J4VVH2-F1
#
_entry.id   AF-A0A1J4VVH2-F1
#
_cell.length_a   1.000
_cell.length_b   1.000
_cell.length_c   1.000
_cell.angle_alpha   90.00
_cell.angle_beta   90.00
_cell.angle_gamma   90.00
#
_symmetry.space_group_name_H-M   'P 1'
#
loop_
_entity.id
_entity.type
_entity.pdbx_description
1 polymer ?
#
loop_
_entity_poly.entity_id
_entity_poly.type
_entity_poly.pdbx_seq_one_letter_code
_entity_poly.pdbx_strand_id
1 'polypeptide(L)'
;MIFVEKRTTGYGVQNLNSCVDTDGGLNLELKGKCIAKDGETFDDYCFTHQVNGQTILREYWCTVDGFCGYKDYNCIFRYPGSCCEDGRCVK
;
A
#
# COMPACT_ATOMS: atom_id res chain seq x y z
N MET A 1 22.97 -25.56 13.09
CA MET A 1 21.86 -24.64 12.74
C MET A 1 22.41 -23.23 12.83
N ILE A 2 22.39 -22.48 11.73
CA ILE A 2 22.96 -21.14 11.67
C ILE A 2 21.93 -20.17 12.25
N PHE A 3 22.28 -19.52 13.36
CA PHE A 3 21.52 -18.40 13.90
C PHE A 3 21.81 -17.18 13.01
N VAL A 4 20.82 -16.70 12.29
CA VAL A 4 20.91 -15.41 11.60
C VAL A 4 20.41 -14.35 12.57
N GLU A 5 21.35 -13.57 13.13
CA GLU A 5 21.07 -12.37 13.90
C GLU A 5 20.32 -11.35 13.02
N LYS A 6 19.04 -11.09 13.31
CA LYS A 6 18.31 -10.00 12.69
C LYS A 6 18.75 -8.68 13.35
N ARG A 7 19.54 -7.90 12.61
CA ARG A 7 19.86 -6.51 12.94
C ARG A 7 18.59 -5.69 13.04
N THR A 8 18.39 -5.09 14.20
CA THR A 8 17.35 -4.12 14.50
C THR A 8 17.72 -2.78 13.85
N THR A 9 17.08 -2.45 12.73
CA THR A 9 17.02 -1.06 12.23
C THR A 9 15.56 -0.69 11.99
N GLY A 10 14.97 0.01 12.97
CA GLY A 10 14.04 1.11 12.72
C GLY A 10 12.62 0.83 12.21
N TYR A 11 12.15 -0.41 12.11
CA TYR A 11 10.73 -0.69 11.81
C TYR A 11 10.15 -1.63 12.87
N GLY A 12 8.99 -1.25 13.40
CA GLY A 12 8.31 -1.92 14.50
C GLY A 12 8.21 -3.43 14.30
N VAL A 13 8.38 -4.15 15.42
CA VAL A 13 8.24 -5.60 15.61
C VAL A 13 7.38 -6.24 14.51
N GLN A 14 8.02 -6.85 13.51
CA GLN A 14 7.32 -7.65 12.53
C GLN A 14 6.80 -8.90 13.24
N ASN A 15 5.52 -8.86 13.58
CA ASN A 15 4.77 -10.01 13.99
C ASN A 15 4.81 -10.97 12.80
N LEU A 16 5.51 -12.11 12.90
CA LEU A 16 5.60 -13.12 11.84
C LEU A 16 4.25 -13.76 11.45
N ASN A 17 3.15 -13.23 12.01
CA ASN A 17 1.77 -13.63 11.80
C ASN A 17 0.91 -12.54 11.11
N SER A 18 1.47 -11.40 10.73
CA SER A 18 0.76 -10.33 10.02
C SER A 18 1.22 -10.22 8.57
N CYS A 19 0.43 -9.52 7.75
CA CYS A 19 0.90 -9.00 6.47
C CYS A 19 2.12 -8.05 6.61
N VAL A 20 2.73 -7.74 5.48
CA VAL A 20 3.77 -6.73 5.32
C VAL A 20 3.29 -5.68 4.33
N ASP A 21 3.59 -4.44 4.63
CA ASP A 21 3.31 -3.30 3.77
C ASP A 21 4.64 -2.65 3.35
N THR A 22 4.78 -2.30 2.07
CA THR A 22 6.09 -1.91 1.52
C THR A 22 6.38 -0.41 1.52
N ASP A 23 5.37 0.43 1.72
CA ASP A 23 5.47 1.89 1.59
C ASP A 23 5.07 2.66 2.86
N GLY A 24 4.65 1.95 3.92
CA GLY A 24 4.50 2.50 5.27
C GLY A 24 3.06 2.83 5.67
N GLY A 25 2.08 2.21 5.03
CA GLY A 25 0.67 2.24 5.39
C GLY A 25 -0.17 2.80 4.25
N LEU A 26 -0.84 3.92 4.50
CA LEU A 26 -1.64 4.62 3.50
C LEU A 26 -0.80 5.71 2.84
N ASN A 27 0.23 5.32 2.10
CA ASN A 27 1.18 6.22 1.45
C ASN A 27 0.90 6.45 -0.04
N LEU A 28 -0.08 7.32 -0.30
CA LEU A 28 -0.51 7.65 -1.66
C LEU A 28 0.56 8.33 -2.56
N GLU A 29 1.77 8.65 -2.08
CA GLU A 29 2.82 9.29 -2.88
C GLU A 29 3.86 8.30 -3.41
N LEU A 30 3.88 7.08 -2.87
CA LEU A 30 4.75 6.00 -3.30
C LEU A 30 3.90 4.84 -3.82
N LYS A 31 4.42 4.11 -4.79
CA LYS A 31 3.80 2.85 -5.19
C LYS A 31 4.20 1.80 -4.16
N GLY A 32 3.21 1.22 -3.49
CA GLY A 32 3.37 0.14 -2.55
C GLY A 32 2.71 -1.15 -3.00
N LYS A 33 2.75 -2.11 -2.08
CA LYS A 33 2.00 -3.35 -2.11
C LYS A 33 1.83 -3.88 -0.69
N CYS A 34 0.71 -4.56 -0.47
CA CYS A 34 0.53 -5.40 0.69
C CYS A 34 0.87 -6.86 0.36
N ILE A 35 1.66 -7.49 1.21
CA ILE A 35 2.03 -8.90 1.14
C ILE A 35 1.33 -9.61 2.29
N ALA A 36 0.33 -10.44 1.98
CA ALA A 36 -0.41 -11.22 2.95
C ALA A 36 0.48 -12.30 3.60
N LYS A 37 0.00 -12.85 4.72
CA LYS A 37 0.74 -13.86 5.49
C LYS A 37 1.06 -15.13 4.68
N ASP A 38 0.19 -15.50 3.76
CA ASP A 38 0.35 -16.65 2.86
C ASP A 38 1.22 -16.35 1.63
N GLY A 39 1.73 -15.12 1.50
CA GLY A 39 2.56 -14.67 0.40
C GLY A 39 1.77 -14.12 -0.79
N GLU A 40 0.43 -14.04 -0.72
CA GLU A 40 -0.35 -13.33 -1.73
C GLU A 40 0.00 -11.83 -1.72
N THR A 41 0.12 -11.22 -2.89
CA THR A 41 0.55 -9.83 -3.04
C THR A 41 -0.53 -9.00 -3.70
N PHE A 42 -0.77 -7.81 -3.17
CA PHE A 42 -1.72 -6.83 -3.69
C PHE A 42 -1.00 -5.51 -3.93
N ASP A 43 -0.76 -5.17 -5.20
CA ASP A 43 -0.10 -3.94 -5.62
C ASP A 43 -1.06 -2.77 -5.63
N ASP A 44 -0.55 -1.57 -5.30
CA ASP A 44 -1.29 -0.34 -5.53
C ASP A 44 -1.45 -0.09 -7.03
N TYR A 45 -2.66 0.32 -7.42
CA TYR A 45 -2.96 0.52 -8.82
C TYR A 45 -3.94 1.65 -9.07
N CYS A 46 -3.77 2.27 -10.24
CA CYS A 46 -4.71 3.25 -10.75
C CYS A 46 -5.77 2.56 -11.61
N PHE A 47 -7.03 2.92 -11.42
CA PHE A 47 -8.12 2.47 -12.28
C PHE A 47 -9.11 3.60 -12.57
N THR A 48 -9.76 3.52 -13.72
CA THR A 48 -10.79 4.50 -14.08
C THR A 48 -12.14 4.06 -13.53
N HIS A 49 -12.74 4.90 -12.69
CA HIS A 49 -14.08 4.66 -12.18
C HIS A 49 -15.10 4.82 -13.32
N GLN A 50 -15.83 3.75 -13.63
CA GLN A 50 -16.68 3.67 -14.83
C GLN A 50 -17.82 4.70 -14.86
N VAL A 51 -18.27 5.18 -13.71
CA VAL A 51 -19.44 6.07 -13.61
C VAL A 51 -19.11 7.52 -14.01
N ASN A 52 -17.91 8.00 -13.67
CA ASN A 52 -17.54 9.41 -13.84
C ASN A 52 -16.21 9.62 -14.57
N GLY A 53 -15.56 8.55 -15.06
CA GLY A 53 -14.32 8.62 -15.81
C GLY A 53 -13.10 9.08 -14.99
N GLN A 54 -13.22 9.17 -13.67
CA GLN A 54 -12.13 9.63 -12.81
C GLN A 54 -11.12 8.51 -12.59
N THR A 55 -9.83 8.83 -12.67
CA THR A 55 -8.75 7.91 -12.26
C THR A 55 -8.64 7.90 -10.74
N ILE A 56 -8.82 6.72 -10.17
CA ILE A 56 -8.82 6.44 -8.73
C ILE A 56 -7.60 5.58 -8.41
N LEU A 57 -6.94 5.87 -7.30
CA LEU A 57 -5.93 5.02 -6.70
C LEU A 57 -6.61 4.01 -5.78
N ARG A 58 -6.35 2.71 -5.98
CA ARG A 58 -6.56 1.70 -4.95
C ARG A 58 -5.25 1.49 -4.21
N GLU A 59 -5.27 1.86 -2.93
CA GLU A 59 -4.17 1.62 -2.00
C GLU A 59 -4.42 0.31 -1.25
N TYR A 60 -3.46 -0.59 -1.23
CA TYR A 60 -3.41 -1.76 -0.38
C TYR A 60 -2.39 -1.57 0.72
N TRP A 61 -2.81 -1.82 1.96
CA TRP A 61 -1.90 -1.74 3.10
C TRP A 61 -2.14 -2.87 4.08
N CYS A 62 -1.14 -3.12 4.92
CA CYS A 62 -1.28 -4.02 6.04
C CYS A 62 -2.03 -3.34 7.20
N THR A 63 -3.25 -3.80 7.49
CA THR A 63 -4.07 -3.25 8.57
C THR A 63 -3.50 -3.60 9.95
N VAL A 64 -3.98 -2.90 10.98
CA VAL A 64 -3.61 -3.17 12.39
C VAL A 64 -3.97 -4.59 12.84
N ASP A 65 -4.97 -5.20 12.19
CA ASP A 65 -5.41 -6.57 12.45
C ASP A 65 -4.55 -7.62 11.71
N GLY A 66 -3.58 -7.18 10.90
CA GLY A 66 -2.65 -8.05 10.19
C GLY A 66 -3.18 -8.63 8.88
N PHE A 67 -4.18 -7.99 8.27
CA PHE A 67 -4.73 -8.35 6.95
C PHE A 67 -4.42 -7.31 5.89
N CYS A 68 -4.33 -7.72 4.63
CA CYS A 68 -4.27 -6.76 3.52
C CYS A 68 -5.66 -6.15 3.31
N GLY A 69 -5.77 -4.87 3.67
CA GLY A 69 -6.95 -4.05 3.39
C GLY A 69 -6.74 -3.23 2.13
N TYR A 70 -7.82 -2.63 1.62
CA TYR A 70 -7.71 -1.64 0.55
C TYR A 70 -8.65 -0.46 0.75
N LYS A 71 -8.33 0.64 0.08
CA LYS A 71 -9.13 1.87 0.09
C LYS A 71 -8.88 2.65 -1.19
N ASP A 72 -9.98 3.18 -1.70
CA ASP A 72 -9.99 3.94 -2.93
C ASP A 72 -9.85 5.43 -2.62
N TYR A 73 -8.92 6.09 -3.32
CA TYR A 73 -8.61 7.51 -3.18
C TYR A 73 -8.70 8.21 -4.53
N ASN A 74 -9.34 9.38 -4.55
CA ASN A 74 -9.21 10.30 -5.66
C ASN A 74 -8.07 11.28 -5.34
N CYS A 75 -6.97 11.18 -6.11
CA CYS A 75 -5.79 12.02 -5.92
C CYS A 75 -6.12 13.51 -5.96
N ILE A 76 -7.04 13.94 -6.84
CA ILE A 76 -7.43 15.34 -7.03
C ILE A 76 -7.96 15.97 -5.73
N PHE A 77 -8.66 15.19 -4.89
CA PHE A 77 -9.19 15.69 -3.62
C PHE A 77 -8.11 15.88 -2.55
N ARG A 78 -7.00 15.15 -2.64
CA ARG A 78 -5.88 15.32 -1.72
C ARG A 78 -4.90 16.39 -2.20
N TYR A 79 -4.65 16.45 -3.51
CA TYR A 79 -3.79 17.44 -4.14
C TYR A 79 -4.48 18.00 -5.40
N PRO A 80 -4.96 19.26 -5.39
CA PRO A 80 -5.53 19.88 -6.58
C PRO A 80 -4.53 19.85 -7.74
N GLY A 81 -4.98 19.38 -8.91
CA GLY A 81 -4.12 19.22 -10.11
C GLY A 81 -3.42 17.86 -10.23
N SER A 82 -3.47 17.02 -9.19
CA SER A 82 -2.87 15.68 -9.24
C SER A 82 -3.70 14.66 -10.02
N CYS A 83 -3.06 13.57 -10.42
CA CYS A 83 -3.70 12.38 -10.95
C CYS A 83 -3.10 11.11 -10.33
N CYS A 84 -3.72 9.96 -10.57
CA CYS A 84 -3.12 8.68 -10.25
C CYS A 84 -2.28 8.21 -11.44
N GLU A 85 -1.02 7.91 -11.20
CA GLU A 85 -0.09 7.33 -12.17
C GLU A 85 0.75 6.23 -11.51
N ASP A 86 0.87 5.07 -12.17
CA ASP A 86 1.66 3.92 -11.70
C ASP A 86 1.38 3.47 -10.24
N GLY A 87 0.14 3.56 -9.79
CA GLY A 87 -0.24 3.14 -8.43
C GLY A 87 0.17 4.13 -7.35
N ARG A 88 0.24 5.43 -7.67
CA ARG A 88 0.44 6.51 -6.70
C ARG A 88 -0.18 7.80 -7.22
N CYS A 89 -0.37 8.77 -6.34
CA CYS A 89 -0.76 10.13 -6.69
C CYS A 89 0.47 10.98 -7.08
N VAL A 90 0.39 11.61 -8.25
CA VAL A 90 1.42 12.52 -8.80
C VAL A 90 0.82 13.91 -9.03
N LYS A 91 1.58 14.97 -8.76
CA LYS A 91 1.13 16.38 -8.87
C LYS A 91 1.41 16.98 -10.24
#